data_AF-A0A1N6Q4D2-F1
#
_entry.id   AF-A0A1N6Q4D2-F1
#
_cell.length_a   1.000
_cell.length_b   1.000
_cell.length_c   1.000
_cell.angle_alpha   90.00
_cell.angle_beta   90.00
_cell.angle_gamma   90.00
#
_symmetry.space_group_name_H-M   'P 1'
#
loop_
_entity.id
_entity.type
_entity.pdbx_description
1 polymer ?
#
loop_
_entity_poly.entity_id
_entity_poly.type
_entity_poly.pdbx_seq_one_letter_code
_entity_poly.pdbx_strand_id
1 'polypeptide(L)' 'MQQQLITTVTLAKAVDVKPASIRTALWRHGHYCGLRPIRLENGRLRWPADAVERLTAGASQ' A
#
# COMPACT_ATOMS: atom_id res chain seq x y z
N MET A 1 15.36 9.86 -8.69
CA MET A 1 14.31 9.94 -7.66
C MET A 1 14.13 8.54 -7.08
N GLN A 2 14.45 8.34 -5.79
CA GLN A 2 14.48 7.03 -5.15
C GLN A 2 13.02 6.57 -4.89
N GLN A 3 12.57 5.46 -5.48
CA GLN A 3 11.26 4.90 -5.13
C GLN A 3 11.37 4.19 -3.77
N GLN A 4 10.94 4.86 -2.71
CA GLN A 4 10.98 4.32 -1.36
C GLN A 4 9.93 3.19 -1.20
N LEU A 5 10.36 2.00 -0.78
CA LEU A 5 9.46 0.89 -0.47
C LEU A 5 9.01 0.92 1.01
N ILE A 6 7.76 1.30 1.25
CA ILE A 6 7.17 1.38 2.58
C ILE A 6 6.49 0.08 3.00
N THR A 7 6.23 -0.08 4.29
CA THR A 7 5.52 -1.26 4.82
C THR A 7 4.02 -1.04 4.82
N THR A 8 3.24 -2.13 4.93
CA THR A 8 1.78 -2.04 5.07
C THR A 8 1.35 -1.16 6.26
N VAL A 9 2.14 -1.10 7.34
CA VAL A 9 1.85 -0.25 8.51
C VAL A 9 2.05 1.23 8.17
N THR A 10 3.10 1.57 7.42
CA THR A 10 3.34 2.94 6.96
C THR A 10 2.25 3.38 5.99
N LEU A 11 1.89 2.54 5.03
CA LEU A 11 0.76 2.76 4.13
C LEU A 11 -0.54 2.99 4.93
N ALA A 12 -0.84 2.09 5.86
CA ALA A 12 -2.02 2.17 6.72
C ALA A 12 -2.13 3.52 7.43
N LYS A 13 -1.02 4.02 7.99
CA LYS A 13 -0.97 5.34 8.62
C LYS A 13 -1.18 6.49 7.64
N ALA A 14 -0.66 6.38 6.41
CA ALA A 14 -0.78 7.44 5.39
C ALA A 14 -2.21 7.60 4.85
N VAL A 15 -2.98 6.52 4.78
CA VAL A 15 -4.39 6.54 4.33
C VAL A 15 -5.39 6.52 5.48
N ASP A 16 -4.92 6.62 6.73
CA ASP A 16 -5.72 6.48 7.96
C ASP A 16 -6.62 5.23 8.00
N VAL A 17 -6.11 4.09 7.54
CA VAL A 17 -6.84 2.81 7.59
C VAL A 17 -6.11 1.77 8.43
N LYS A 18 -6.83 0.75 8.87
CA LYS A 18 -6.21 -0.39 9.56
C LYS A 18 -5.40 -1.24 8.55
N PRO A 19 -4.19 -1.71 8.92
CA PRO A 19 -3.42 -2.62 8.07
C PRO A 19 -4.17 -3.93 7.77
N ALA A 20 -5.11 -4.33 8.64
CA ALA A 20 -6.04 -5.43 8.39
C ALA A 20 -6.99 -5.14 7.22
N SER A 21 -7.50 -3.92 7.05
CA SER A 21 -8.35 -3.56 5.91
C SER A 21 -7.58 -3.64 4.59
N ILE A 22 -6.32 -3.20 4.56
CA ILE A 22 -5.48 -3.32 3.36
C ILE A 22 -5.27 -4.80 3.01
N ARG A 23 -4.98 -5.65 4.00
CA ARG A 23 -4.87 -7.11 3.78
C ARG A 23 -6.17 -7.72 3.28
N THR A 24 -7.31 -7.34 3.86
CA THR A 24 -8.64 -7.81 3.43
C THR A 24 -8.96 -7.37 2.01
N ALA A 25 -8.68 -6.12 1.65
CA ALA A 25 -8.88 -5.62 0.30
C ALA A 25 -7.95 -6.33 -0.69
N LEU A 26 -6.69 -6.57 -0.32
CA LEU A 26 -5.76 -7.36 -1.11
C LEU A 26 -6.27 -8.79 -1.33
N TRP A 27 -6.88 -9.41 -0.31
CA TRP A 27 -7.41 -10.76 -0.40
C TRP A 27 -8.70 -10.84 -1.24
N ARG A 28 -9.58 -9.84 -1.11
CA ARG A 28 -10.86 -9.77 -1.84
C ARG A 28 -10.69 -9.34 -3.30
N HIS A 29 -9.84 -8.35 -3.57
CA HIS A 29 -9.69 -7.74 -4.88
C HIS A 29 -8.38 -8.14 -5.59
N GLY A 30 -7.43 -8.77 -4.87
CA GLY A 30 -6.10 -9.10 -5.42
C GLY A 30 -5.15 -7.90 -5.54
N HIS A 31 -5.65 -6.70 -5.28
CA HIS A 31 -4.92 -5.43 -5.34
C HIS A 31 -5.57 -4.43 -4.37
N TYR A 32 -4.83 -3.41 -3.94
CA TYR A 32 -5.38 -2.34 -3.12
C TYR A 32 -5.37 -1.05 -3.92
N CYS A 33 -6.52 -0.60 -4.42
CA CYS A 33 -6.66 0.59 -5.28
C CYS A 33 -5.60 0.66 -6.41
N GLY A 34 -5.47 -0.41 -7.19
CA GLY A 34 -4.47 -0.53 -8.26
C GLY A 34 -3.04 -0.84 -7.80
N LEU A 35 -2.76 -0.81 -6.50
CA LEU A 35 -1.43 -1.10 -5.94
C LEU A 35 -1.22 -2.61 -5.77
N ARG A 36 -0.06 -3.08 -6.22
CA ARG A 36 0.42 -4.45 -6.01
C ARG A 36 1.58 -4.45 -5.02
N PRO A 37 1.49 -5.20 -3.91
CA PRO A 37 2.60 -5.32 -2.99
C PRO A 37 3.71 -6.16 -3.59
N ILE A 38 4.94 -5.76 -3.30
CA ILE A 38 6.14 -6.53 -3.60
C ILE A 38 6.36 -7.50 -2.44
N ARG A 39 6.33 -8.80 -2.74
CA ARG A 39 6.75 -9.84 -1.80
C ARG A 39 8.28 -9.83 -1.73
N LEU A 40 8.81 -9.51 -0.56
CA LEU A 40 10.22 -9.73 -0.26
C LEU A 40 10.44 -11.20 0.12
N GLU A 41 11.69 -11.66 -0.04
CA GLU A 41 12.14 -13.00 0.36
C GLU A 41 11.92 -13.27 1.87
N ASN A 42 11.87 -12.22 2.69
CA ASN A 42 11.55 -12.31 4.12
C ASN A 42 10.04 -12.45 4.43
N GLY A 43 9.18 -12.64 3.42
CA GLY A 43 7.74 -12.78 3.58
C GLY A 43 6.98 -11.47 3.89
N ARG A 44 7.66 -10.33 3.97
CA ARG A 44 7.02 -9.02 4.17
C ARG A 44 6.52 -8.45 2.84
N LEU A 45 5.38 -7.77 2.92
CA LEU A 45 4.80 -7.01 1.83
C LEU A 45 5.34 -5.58 1.85
N ARG A 46 5.93 -5.14 0.74
CA ARG A 46 6.38 -3.77 0.53
C ARG A 46 5.50 -3.07 -0.49
N TRP A 47 5.27 -1.78 -0.27
CA TRP A 47 4.45 -0.94 -1.12
C TRP A 47 5.31 0.22 -1.64
N PRO A 48 5.24 0.53 -2.93
CA PRO A 48 5.96 1.69 -3.47
C PRO A 48 5.32 2.99 -2.96
N ALA A 49 6.10 3.83 -2.27
CA ALA A 49 5.64 5.09 -1.69
C ALA A 49 5.01 6.01 -2.74
N ASP A 50 5.64 6.17 -3.92
CA ASP A 50 5.11 6.99 -5.02
C ASP A 50 3.68 6.61 -5.37
N ALA A 51 3.40 5.31 -5.46
CA ALA A 51 2.09 4.84 -5.85
C ALA A 51 1.06 5.03 -4.71
N VAL A 52 1.51 4.96 -3.45
CA VAL A 52 0.69 5.30 -2.27
C VAL A 52 0.38 6.78 -2.23
N GLU A 53 1.36 7.64 -2.48
CA GLU A 53 1.18 9.09 -2.56
C GLU A 53 0.21 9.45 -3.69
N ARG A 54 0.35 8.85 -4.87
CA ARG A 54 -0.60 9.02 -5.99
C ARG A 54 -2.01 8.57 -5.62
N LEU A 55 -2.15 7.48 -4.87
CA LEU A 55 -3.44 6.99 -4.42
C LEU A 55 -4.09 7.97 -3.43
N THR A 56 -3.36 8.44 -2.43
CA THR A 56 -3.86 9.40 -1.45
C THR A 56 -4.14 10.76 -2.09
N ALA A 57 -3.29 11.20 -3.03
CA ALA A 57 -3.49 12.43 -3.81
C ALA A 57 -4.73 12.35 -4.71
N GLY A 58 -5.08 11.17 -5.23
CA GLY A 58 -6.29 10.97 -6.03
C GLY A 58 -7.58 10.86 -5.21
N ALA A 59 -7.50 10.65 -3.89
CA ALA A 59 -8.65 10.47 -3.01
C ALA A 59 -9.21 11.79 -2.44
N SER A 60 -8.66 12.94 -2.82
CA SER A 60 -9.12 14.26 -2.38
C SER A 60 -9.28 15.25 -3.54
N GLN A 61 -10.39 15.10 -4.28
CA GLN A 61 -11.07 16.17 -5.01
C GLN A 61 -12.58 16.02 -4.85
#